data_AF-A0A9W8E0G7-F1
#
_entry.id   AF-A0A9W8E0G7-F1
#
_cell.length_a   1.000
_cell.length_b   1.000
_cell.length_c   1.000
_cell.angle_alpha   90.00
_cell.angle_beta   90.00
_cell.angle_gamma   90.00
#
_symmetry.space_group_name_H-M   'P 1'
#
loop_
_entity.id
_entity.type
_entity.pdbx_description
1 polymer ?
#
loop_
_entity_poly.entity_id
_entity_poly.type
_entity_poly.pdbx_seq_one_letter_code
_entity_poly.pdbx_strand_id
1 'polypeptide(L)'
;MPKKFRGENSKVAAANDRKAAAQAEKDNKKRAEKEKKEAMEWADGAKKGGKKEAEEAKKAERLAKKKEAAALLAAEEKDLAKSKPIAKSQSLKPAVGAAQKTAQKKTAQIESFQAANRPPVASYAARNINDALDLLSIVNTPDVTPTDPTAADSDLDDSGESTGTRARPVATAATPKLTAGGRQVEIERHPERRHKAALAAYEERELPRLKEENKGLRLNQLKQILWKNWQKSPENPFNQAHLAYNASQGEVAALAHDQRSRLESRLRTD
;
A
#
# COMPACT_ATOMS: atom_id res chain seq x y z
N MET A 1 69.86 3.91 19.78
CA MET A 1 68.76 3.17 19.13
C MET A 1 67.79 4.17 18.48
N PRO A 2 67.52 4.09 17.16
CA PRO A 2 66.62 5.05 16.51
C PRO A 2 65.15 4.79 16.91
N LYS A 3 64.44 5.88 17.23
CA LYS A 3 63.10 5.89 17.81
C LYS A 3 62.06 5.49 16.75
N LYS A 4 61.47 4.30 16.86
CA LYS A 4 60.40 3.82 15.97
C LYS A 4 59.13 4.64 16.23
N PHE A 5 58.70 5.45 15.26
CA PHE A 5 57.41 6.16 15.32
C PHE A 5 56.27 5.12 15.38
N ARG A 6 55.46 5.17 16.44
CA ARG A 6 54.29 4.30 16.64
C ARG A 6 53.06 4.93 15.98
N GLY A 7 52.99 4.83 14.66
CA GLY A 7 51.86 5.28 13.84
C GLY A 7 52.21 5.17 12.36
N GLU A 8 51.21 4.95 11.49
CA GLU A 8 51.43 4.98 10.05
C GLU A 8 52.09 6.30 9.64
N ASN A 9 53.16 6.21 8.87
CA ASN A 9 53.89 7.38 8.40
C ASN A 9 52.94 8.27 7.59
N SER A 10 52.73 9.52 8.00
CA SER A 10 51.79 10.47 7.39
C SER A 10 51.93 10.57 5.86
N LYS A 11 53.14 10.43 5.33
CA LYS A 11 53.41 10.41 3.88
C LYS A 11 52.88 9.15 3.18
N VAL A 12 52.87 8.02 3.87
CA VAL A 12 52.31 6.74 3.38
C VAL A 12 50.79 6.77 3.43
N ALA A 13 50.20 7.33 4.50
CA ALA A 13 48.75 7.56 4.58
C ALA A 13 48.26 8.44 3.43
N ALA A 14 48.90 9.59 3.19
CA ALA A 14 48.56 10.48 2.08
C ALA A 14 48.74 9.84 0.69
N ALA A 15 49.69 8.92 0.53
CA ALA A 15 49.88 8.19 -0.74
C ALA A 15 48.78 7.13 -0.96
N ASN A 16 48.34 6.46 0.11
CA ASN A 16 47.24 5.51 0.06
C ASN A 16 45.91 6.22 -0.19
N ASP A 17 45.68 7.38 0.42
CA ASP A 17 44.49 8.20 0.18
C ASP A 17 44.41 8.68 -1.27
N ARG A 18 45.53 9.09 -1.88
CA ARG A 18 45.57 9.46 -3.30
C ARG A 18 45.29 8.29 -4.22
N LYS A 19 45.78 7.09 -3.88
CA LYS A 19 45.47 5.86 -4.64
C LYS A 19 44.00 5.47 -4.48
N ALA A 20 43.45 5.58 -3.27
CA ALA A 20 42.05 5.32 -2.99
C ALA A 20 41.12 6.31 -3.71
N ALA A 21 41.46 7.60 -3.72
CA ALA A 21 40.72 8.63 -4.46
C ALA A 21 40.76 8.38 -5.98
N ALA A 22 41.92 8.03 -6.55
CA ALA A 22 42.03 7.70 -7.96
C ALA A 22 41.25 6.41 -8.33
N GLN A 23 41.20 5.44 -7.43
CA GLN A 23 40.40 4.22 -7.62
C GLN A 23 38.90 4.52 -7.52
N ALA A 24 38.48 5.31 -6.54
CA ALA A 24 37.10 5.77 -6.39
C ALA A 24 36.61 6.57 -7.61
N GLU A 25 37.47 7.41 -8.20
CA GLU A 25 37.13 8.13 -9.43
C GLU A 25 36.94 7.18 -10.62
N LYS A 26 37.80 6.16 -10.76
CA LYS A 26 37.65 5.13 -11.79
C LYS A 26 36.37 4.30 -11.60
N ASP A 27 36.04 3.97 -10.36
CA ASP A 27 34.85 3.20 -10.04
C ASP A 27 33.58 4.05 -10.21
N ASN A 28 33.62 5.35 -9.88
CA ASN A 28 32.55 6.29 -10.17
C ASN A 28 32.34 6.48 -11.68
N LYS A 29 33.41 6.57 -12.48
CA LYS A 29 33.29 6.65 -13.94
C LYS A 29 32.68 5.38 -14.52
N LYS A 30 33.13 4.20 -14.09
CA LYS A 30 32.55 2.91 -14.50
C LYS A 30 31.09 2.79 -14.07
N ARG A 31 30.74 3.24 -12.87
CA ARG A 31 29.36 3.24 -12.38
C ARG A 31 28.50 4.20 -13.20
N ALA A 32 28.97 5.41 -13.48
CA ALA A 32 28.26 6.37 -14.32
C ALA A 32 28.08 5.86 -15.77
N GLU A 33 29.06 5.14 -16.32
CA GLU A 33 28.93 4.51 -17.64
C GLU A 33 27.93 3.36 -17.63
N LYS A 34 27.90 2.54 -16.56
CA LYS A 34 26.88 1.49 -16.40
C LYS A 34 25.49 2.09 -16.23
N GLU A 35 25.34 3.12 -15.38
CA GLU A 35 24.08 3.83 -15.19
C GLU A 35 23.60 4.49 -16.49
N LYS A 36 24.49 5.02 -17.32
CA LYS A 36 24.14 5.55 -18.66
C LYS A 36 23.70 4.45 -19.62
N LYS A 37 24.39 3.31 -19.64
CA LYS A 37 24.02 2.16 -20.48
C LYS A 37 22.69 1.57 -20.05
N GLU A 38 22.51 1.35 -18.76
CA GLU A 38 21.24 0.92 -18.17
C GLU A 38 20.14 1.95 -18.50
N ALA A 39 20.38 3.25 -18.33
CA ALA A 39 19.40 4.27 -18.71
C ALA A 39 19.05 4.26 -20.21
N MET A 40 20.01 3.99 -21.10
CA MET A 40 19.75 3.82 -22.53
C MET A 40 18.94 2.56 -22.81
N GLU A 41 19.29 1.43 -22.21
CA GLU A 41 18.55 0.16 -22.33
C GLU A 41 17.11 0.27 -21.79
N TRP A 42 16.91 1.01 -20.70
CA TRP A 42 15.58 1.31 -20.16
C TRP A 42 14.82 2.36 -20.98
N ALA A 43 15.51 3.27 -21.67
CA ALA A 43 14.89 4.27 -22.56
C ALA A 43 14.40 3.65 -23.87
N ASP A 44 15.04 2.60 -24.39
CA ASP A 44 14.59 1.89 -25.60
C ASP A 44 13.25 1.15 -25.38
N GLY A 45 12.92 0.80 -24.13
CA GLY A 45 11.62 0.25 -23.74
C GLY A 45 10.53 1.31 -23.45
N ALA A 46 10.91 2.59 -23.34
CA ALA A 46 9.96 3.67 -23.08
C ALA A 46 9.24 4.06 -24.39
N LYS A 47 8.01 3.56 -24.56
CA LYS A 47 7.09 3.93 -25.66
C LYS A 47 7.07 5.46 -25.80
N LYS A 48 7.54 5.98 -26.95
CA LYS A 48 7.66 7.42 -27.25
C LYS A 48 6.43 8.20 -26.81
N GLY A 49 6.51 8.84 -25.64
CA GLY A 49 5.46 9.63 -25.01
C GLY A 49 5.28 11.02 -25.60
N GLY A 50 5.93 11.32 -26.73
CA GLY A 50 6.05 12.68 -27.27
C GLY A 50 4.73 13.41 -27.54
N LYS A 51 3.61 12.70 -27.76
CA LYS A 51 2.29 13.34 -27.91
C LYS A 51 1.60 13.63 -26.57
N LYS A 52 1.86 12.82 -25.53
CA LYS A 52 1.26 12.98 -24.20
C LYS A 52 2.05 13.98 -23.35
N GLU A 53 3.38 13.94 -23.39
CA GLU A 53 4.24 14.96 -22.74
C GLU A 53 4.07 16.35 -23.36
N ALA A 54 3.90 16.48 -24.69
CA ALA A 54 3.67 17.78 -25.32
C ALA A 54 2.30 18.39 -24.96
N GLU A 55 1.27 17.57 -24.73
CA GLU A 55 -0.02 18.07 -24.23
C GLU A 55 0.02 18.41 -22.74
N GLU A 56 0.71 17.62 -21.92
CA GLU A 56 0.86 17.88 -20.49
C GLU A 56 1.72 19.13 -20.24
N ALA A 57 2.77 19.37 -21.04
CA ALA A 57 3.53 20.61 -21.03
C ALA A 57 2.66 21.83 -21.41
N LYS A 58 1.86 21.74 -22.48
CA LYS A 58 0.93 22.82 -22.88
C LYS A 58 -0.18 23.06 -21.84
N LYS A 59 -0.66 22.00 -21.16
CA LYS A 59 -1.63 22.11 -20.07
C LYS A 59 -0.99 22.74 -18.81
N ALA A 60 0.25 22.37 -18.48
CA ALA A 60 0.99 22.94 -17.36
C ALA A 60 1.29 24.43 -17.57
N GLU A 61 1.68 24.83 -18.78
CA GLU A 61 1.89 26.24 -19.14
C GLU A 61 0.58 27.05 -19.07
N ARG A 62 -0.54 26.49 -19.56
CA ARG A 62 -1.86 27.14 -19.42
C ARG A 62 -2.31 27.25 -17.97
N LEU A 63 -2.05 26.24 -17.15
CA LEU A 63 -2.36 26.25 -15.72
C LEU A 63 -1.48 27.26 -14.98
N ALA A 64 -0.20 27.40 -15.35
CA ALA A 64 0.68 28.42 -14.81
C ALA A 64 0.20 29.83 -15.18
N LYS A 65 -0.09 30.07 -16.46
CA LYS A 65 -0.62 31.36 -16.95
C LYS A 65 -1.97 31.72 -16.33
N LYS A 66 -2.84 30.74 -16.10
CA LYS A 66 -4.13 30.95 -15.42
C LYS A 66 -3.95 31.24 -13.93
N LYS A 67 -2.99 30.60 -13.26
CA LYS A 67 -2.67 30.88 -11.85
C LYS A 67 -2.08 32.28 -11.67
N GLU A 68 -1.23 32.73 -12.59
CA GLU A 68 -0.69 34.09 -12.59
C GLU A 68 -1.78 35.14 -12.82
N ALA A 69 -2.67 34.92 -13.80
CA ALA A 69 -3.82 35.80 -14.04
C ALA A 69 -4.81 35.84 -12.85
N ALA A 70 -5.07 34.68 -12.23
CA ALA A 70 -5.91 34.61 -11.03
C ALA A 70 -5.25 35.27 -9.82
N ALA A 71 -3.92 35.23 -9.70
CA ALA A 71 -3.20 35.93 -8.65
C ALA A 71 -3.27 37.47 -8.82
N LEU A 72 -3.24 37.97 -10.06
CA LEU A 72 -3.46 39.38 -10.37
C LEU A 72 -4.91 39.81 -10.04
N LEU A 73 -5.91 39.03 -10.46
CA LEU A 73 -7.31 39.32 -10.16
C LEU A 73 -7.59 39.28 -8.64
N ALA A 74 -7.02 38.32 -7.92
CA ALA A 74 -7.14 38.24 -6.47
C ALA A 74 -6.41 39.40 -5.74
N ALA A 75 -5.39 40.01 -6.35
CA ALA A 75 -4.79 41.23 -5.82
C ALA A 75 -5.76 42.42 -6.00
N GLU A 76 -6.40 42.55 -7.16
CA GLU A 76 -7.41 43.57 -7.43
C GLU A 76 -8.65 43.42 -6.53
N GLU A 77 -9.13 42.19 -6.30
CA GLU A 77 -10.29 41.92 -5.41
C GLU A 77 -9.99 42.20 -3.94
N LYS A 78 -8.75 41.99 -3.48
CA LYS A 78 -8.33 42.33 -2.11
C LYS A 78 -8.34 43.83 -1.85
N ASP A 79 -8.18 44.64 -2.89
CA ASP A 79 -8.33 46.08 -2.77
C ASP A 79 -9.81 46.51 -2.75
N LEU A 80 -10.70 45.72 -3.36
CA LEU A 80 -12.15 45.97 -3.35
C LEU A 80 -12.86 45.49 -2.06
N ALA A 81 -12.38 44.40 -1.44
CA ALA A 81 -12.97 43.79 -0.24
C ALA A 81 -12.68 44.52 1.09
N LYS A 82 -11.98 45.67 1.07
CA LYS A 82 -11.79 46.54 2.25
C LYS A 82 -13.06 47.30 2.65
N SER A 83 -14.19 47.12 1.95
CA SER A 83 -15.51 47.64 2.33
C SER A 83 -16.42 46.49 2.84
N LYS A 84 -16.79 46.52 4.13
CA LYS A 84 -17.62 45.50 4.81
C LYS A 84 -19.09 45.93 4.98
N PRO A 85 -20.03 44.98 5.11
CA PRO A 85 -21.25 45.15 5.94
C PRO A 85 -21.38 44.12 7.09
N ILE A 86 -22.32 44.39 8.02
CA ILE A 86 -22.45 43.85 9.39
C ILE A 86 -23.71 42.94 9.58
N ALA A 87 -23.51 41.77 10.22
CA ALA A 87 -24.35 41.00 11.21
C ALA A 87 -25.84 40.64 10.93
N LYS A 88 -26.59 39.71 11.59
CA LYS A 88 -26.54 38.89 12.85
C LYS A 88 -27.70 37.84 12.81
N SER A 89 -27.48 36.56 13.13
CA SER A 89 -27.98 35.71 14.26
C SER A 89 -29.49 35.58 14.60
N GLN A 90 -30.00 34.35 14.86
CA GLN A 90 -30.64 33.95 16.14
C GLN A 90 -31.05 32.45 16.23
N SER A 91 -31.17 31.97 17.48
CA SER A 91 -31.33 30.58 17.99
C SER A 91 -32.57 30.44 18.89
N LEU A 92 -33.03 29.22 19.27
CA LEU A 92 -33.71 28.89 20.57
C LEU A 92 -33.85 27.34 20.82
N LYS A 93 -34.06 26.93 22.10
CA LYS A 93 -33.86 25.59 22.75
C LYS A 93 -35.17 24.90 23.27
N PRO A 94 -35.18 23.62 23.76
CA PRO A 94 -36.38 22.81 24.12
C PRO A 94 -36.53 22.38 25.63
N ALA A 95 -37.68 21.77 26.02
CA ALA A 95 -38.05 21.36 27.40
C ALA A 95 -38.27 19.83 27.60
N VAL A 96 -37.99 19.33 28.82
CA VAL A 96 -37.83 17.91 29.21
C VAL A 96 -38.87 17.49 30.27
N GLY A 97 -39.47 16.29 30.18
CA GLY A 97 -40.28 15.75 31.30
C GLY A 97 -41.11 14.48 31.06
N ALA A 98 -41.41 14.09 29.82
CA ALA A 98 -42.27 12.93 29.50
C ALA A 98 -41.51 11.69 28.99
N ALA A 99 -40.25 11.50 29.41
CA ALA A 99 -39.31 10.64 28.68
C ALA A 99 -39.17 9.20 29.21
N GLN A 100 -39.47 8.89 30.47
CA GLN A 100 -39.06 7.60 31.05
C GLN A 100 -39.99 6.40 30.78
N LYS A 101 -41.32 6.58 30.74
CA LYS A 101 -42.26 5.47 30.44
C LYS A 101 -42.49 5.22 28.94
N THR A 102 -42.29 6.25 28.12
CA THR A 102 -42.25 6.14 26.65
C THR A 102 -40.93 5.56 26.16
N ALA A 103 -39.82 5.75 26.89
CA ALA A 103 -38.53 5.14 26.57
C ALA A 103 -38.57 3.61 26.64
N GLN A 104 -39.18 3.01 27.66
CA GLN A 104 -39.19 1.54 27.83
C GLN A 104 -39.98 0.79 26.76
N LYS A 105 -41.11 1.35 26.29
CA LYS A 105 -41.86 0.76 25.16
C LYS A 105 -41.10 0.91 23.84
N LYS A 106 -40.40 2.02 23.66
CA LYS A 106 -39.52 2.23 22.51
C LYS A 106 -38.33 1.28 22.53
N THR A 107 -37.70 1.01 23.68
CA THR A 107 -36.58 0.06 23.76
C THR A 107 -37.01 -1.37 23.46
N ALA A 108 -38.16 -1.82 23.98
CA ALA A 108 -38.68 -3.17 23.69
C ALA A 108 -39.03 -3.35 22.20
N GLN A 109 -39.59 -2.32 21.58
CA GLN A 109 -39.93 -2.35 20.14
C GLN A 109 -38.67 -2.29 19.25
N ILE A 110 -37.62 -1.58 19.69
CA ILE A 110 -36.31 -1.57 19.04
C ILE A 110 -35.63 -2.94 19.17
N GLU A 111 -35.70 -3.58 20.33
CA GLU A 111 -35.10 -4.89 20.58
C GLU A 111 -35.81 -6.00 19.77
N SER A 112 -37.15 -5.96 19.69
CA SER A 112 -37.91 -6.89 18.84
C SER A 112 -37.63 -6.69 17.35
N PHE A 113 -37.46 -5.43 16.91
CA PHE A 113 -37.13 -5.13 15.52
C PHE A 113 -35.70 -5.55 15.17
N GLN A 114 -34.75 -5.35 16.10
CA GLN A 114 -33.38 -5.83 15.96
C GLN A 114 -33.31 -7.35 15.96
N ALA A 115 -34.09 -8.04 16.80
CA ALA A 115 -34.12 -9.51 16.83
C ALA A 115 -34.74 -10.10 15.55
N ALA A 116 -35.81 -9.49 15.03
CA ALA A 116 -36.46 -9.94 13.79
C ALA A 116 -35.61 -9.70 12.54
N ASN A 117 -34.79 -8.65 12.52
CA ASN A 117 -33.90 -8.32 11.41
C ASN A 117 -32.43 -8.71 11.64
N ARG A 118 -32.13 -9.51 12.66
CA ARG A 118 -30.75 -9.98 12.88
C ARG A 118 -30.44 -11.09 11.86
N PRO A 119 -29.53 -10.86 10.89
CA PRO A 119 -29.11 -11.93 10.00
C PRO A 119 -28.47 -13.05 10.83
N PRO A 120 -28.58 -14.32 10.41
CA PRO A 120 -27.91 -15.43 11.08
C PRO A 120 -26.41 -15.14 11.11
N VAL A 121 -25.85 -15.02 12.31
CA VAL A 121 -24.42 -14.77 12.49
C VAL A 121 -23.67 -16.07 12.18
N ALA A 122 -22.72 -16.02 11.26
CA ALA A 122 -21.85 -17.15 10.99
C ALA A 122 -21.00 -17.47 12.22
N SER A 123 -20.95 -18.74 12.61
CA SER A 123 -20.07 -19.21 13.68
C SER A 123 -18.75 -19.69 13.09
N TYR A 124 -17.64 -19.30 13.72
CA TYR A 124 -16.29 -19.68 13.30
C TYR A 124 -15.54 -20.26 14.49
N ALA A 125 -14.81 -21.36 14.28
CA ALA A 125 -14.00 -21.98 15.33
C ALA A 125 -12.51 -21.95 14.96
N ALA A 126 -11.72 -21.23 15.75
CA ALA A 126 -10.27 -21.31 15.69
C ALA A 126 -9.77 -22.47 16.57
N ARG A 127 -9.22 -23.53 15.95
CA ARG A 127 -8.68 -24.69 16.68
C ARG A 127 -7.20 -24.52 17.03
N ASN A 128 -6.50 -23.60 16.36
CA ASN A 128 -5.09 -23.31 16.58
C ASN A 128 -4.82 -21.79 16.47
N ILE A 129 -3.61 -21.36 16.83
CA ILE A 129 -3.20 -19.95 16.82
C ILE A 129 -3.28 -19.37 15.40
N ASN A 130 -2.93 -20.14 14.37
CA ASN A 130 -2.96 -19.66 12.99
C ASN A 130 -4.40 -19.41 12.51
N ASP A 131 -5.35 -20.27 12.90
CA ASP A 131 -6.77 -20.10 12.61
C ASP A 131 -7.33 -18.85 13.33
N ALA A 132 -6.87 -18.57 14.56
CA ALA A 132 -7.23 -17.35 15.27
C ALA A 132 -6.68 -16.08 14.60
N LEU A 133 -5.46 -16.15 14.06
CA LEU A 133 -4.85 -15.06 13.29
C LEU A 133 -5.57 -14.84 11.96
N ASP A 134 -5.96 -15.92 11.28
CA ASP A 134 -6.74 -15.84 10.04
C ASP A 134 -8.12 -15.22 10.30
N LEU A 135 -8.82 -15.61 11.37
CA LEU A 135 -10.09 -14.98 11.76
C LEU A 135 -9.93 -13.50 12.07
N LEU A 136 -8.88 -13.10 12.78
CA LEU A 136 -8.61 -11.69 13.05
C LEU A 136 -8.33 -10.91 11.74
N SER A 137 -7.66 -11.54 10.78
CA SER A 137 -7.41 -10.94 9.47
C SER A 137 -8.72 -10.73 8.68
N ILE A 138 -9.64 -11.69 8.71
CA ILE A 138 -10.97 -11.61 8.06
C ILE A 138 -11.84 -10.50 8.68
N VAL A 139 -11.74 -10.30 10.00
CA VAL A 139 -12.52 -9.26 10.72
C VAL A 139 -11.96 -7.86 10.48
N ASN A 140 -10.63 -7.73 10.34
CA ASN A 140 -9.99 -6.43 10.17
C ASN A 140 -9.91 -5.96 8.70
N THR A 141 -10.12 -6.85 7.72
CA THR A 141 -10.25 -6.47 6.31
C THR A 141 -11.72 -6.23 5.99
N PRO A 142 -12.11 -5.00 5.59
CA PRO A 142 -13.48 -4.76 5.15
C PRO A 142 -13.75 -5.58 3.90
N ASP A 143 -14.96 -6.11 3.79
CA ASP A 143 -15.40 -6.87 2.62
C ASP A 143 -15.47 -5.94 1.40
N VAL A 144 -14.42 -5.96 0.58
CA VAL A 144 -14.40 -5.25 -0.70
C VAL A 144 -15.13 -6.14 -1.69
N THR A 145 -16.45 -6.13 -1.61
CA THR A 145 -17.28 -6.73 -2.66
C THR A 145 -16.92 -6.05 -3.98
N PRO A 146 -16.63 -6.79 -5.05
CA PRO A 146 -16.42 -6.20 -6.38
C PRO A 146 -17.74 -5.56 -6.81
N THR A 147 -17.97 -4.30 -6.45
CA THR A 147 -19.11 -3.53 -6.94
C THR A 147 -18.83 -3.26 -8.41
N ASP A 148 -19.67 -3.81 -9.28
CA ASP A 148 -19.65 -3.53 -10.71
C ASP A 148 -19.56 -2.00 -10.93
N PRO A 149 -18.59 -1.51 -11.73
CA PRO A 149 -18.45 -0.07 -11.98
C PRO A 149 -19.58 0.53 -12.84
N THR A 150 -20.69 -0.18 -13.04
CA THR A 150 -21.83 0.24 -13.87
C THR A 150 -23.04 0.71 -13.05
N ALA A 151 -23.04 0.57 -11.73
CA ALA A 151 -24.19 0.94 -10.88
C ALA A 151 -24.12 2.37 -10.29
N ALA A 152 -23.22 3.22 -10.75
CA ALA A 152 -23.06 4.60 -10.26
C ALA A 152 -23.47 5.63 -11.33
N ASP A 153 -24.72 5.60 -11.80
CA ASP A 153 -25.33 6.72 -12.56
C ASP A 153 -26.88 6.64 -12.60
N SER A 154 -27.51 6.07 -11.58
CA SER A 154 -28.96 6.18 -11.40
C SER A 154 -29.24 6.41 -9.93
N ASP A 155 -29.48 7.67 -9.56
CA ASP A 155 -30.30 8.15 -8.43
C ASP A 155 -29.72 9.45 -7.84
N LEU A 156 -30.01 10.59 -8.50
CA LEU A 156 -30.30 11.85 -7.78
C LEU A 156 -30.92 12.91 -8.70
N ASP A 157 -32.21 12.75 -9.00
CA ASP A 157 -33.09 13.89 -9.29
C ASP A 157 -33.87 14.17 -8.00
N ASP A 158 -33.46 15.18 -7.25
CA ASP A 158 -34.31 15.85 -6.26
C ASP A 158 -34.02 17.34 -6.28
N SER A 159 -35.04 18.08 -6.69
CA SER A 159 -35.08 19.52 -6.82
C SER A 159 -35.34 20.13 -5.44
N GLY A 160 -34.32 20.70 -4.80
CA GLY A 160 -34.47 21.24 -3.44
C GLY A 160 -33.46 22.34 -3.09
N GLU A 161 -33.84 23.58 -3.42
CA GLU A 161 -33.64 24.85 -2.73
C GLU A 161 -32.40 25.14 -1.85
N SER A 162 -31.90 26.36 -2.01
CA SER A 162 -30.83 27.00 -1.26
C SER A 162 -31.08 27.06 0.25
N THR A 163 -30.01 26.93 1.06
CA THR A 163 -29.52 27.95 2.00
C THR A 163 -28.46 27.38 2.96
N GLY A 164 -27.38 28.14 3.15
CA GLY A 164 -26.85 28.44 4.48
C GLY A 164 -26.21 27.32 5.33
N THR A 165 -24.87 27.39 5.38
CA THR A 165 -24.07 27.24 6.61
C THR A 165 -23.72 25.83 7.07
N ARG A 166 -22.48 25.40 6.74
CA ARG A 166 -21.72 24.53 7.63
C ARG A 166 -20.28 25.02 7.79
N ALA A 167 -19.99 25.44 9.02
CA ALA A 167 -18.68 25.81 9.51
C ALA A 167 -17.66 24.67 9.28
N ARG A 168 -16.47 25.03 8.79
CA ARG A 168 -15.29 24.17 8.74
C ARG A 168 -14.74 24.03 10.16
N PRO A 169 -14.64 22.83 10.76
CA PRO A 169 -13.65 22.63 11.80
C PRO A 169 -12.28 22.62 11.12
N VAL A 170 -11.41 23.52 11.58
CA VAL A 170 -9.97 23.44 11.40
C VAL A 170 -9.51 22.11 12.01
N ALA A 171 -9.29 21.13 11.15
CA ALA A 171 -8.46 19.98 11.46
C ALA A 171 -7.18 20.16 10.64
N THR A 172 -6.12 20.53 11.35
CA THR A 172 -4.74 20.28 10.96
C THR A 172 -4.61 18.88 10.36
N ALA A 173 -4.50 18.79 9.05
CA ALA A 173 -4.11 17.58 8.35
C ALA A 173 -2.61 17.33 8.60
N ALA A 174 -2.28 16.96 9.84
CA ALA A 174 -1.14 16.09 10.07
C ALA A 174 -1.53 14.77 9.41
N THR A 175 -0.99 14.52 8.22
CA THR A 175 -1.00 13.21 7.61
C THR A 175 -0.43 12.23 8.65
N PRO A 176 -1.19 11.24 9.16
CA PRO A 176 -0.55 10.17 9.88
C PRO A 176 0.31 9.45 8.85
N LYS A 177 1.62 9.73 8.89
CA LYS A 177 2.61 8.82 8.36
C LYS A 177 2.40 7.52 9.13
N LEU A 178 1.63 6.62 8.52
CA LEU A 178 1.45 5.24 8.93
C LEU A 178 2.81 4.55 8.78
N THR A 179 3.70 4.83 9.72
CA THR A 179 4.82 3.97 10.08
C THR A 179 4.28 3.00 11.13
N ALA A 180 3.51 2.03 10.66
CA ALA A 180 3.09 0.89 11.46
C ALA A 180 3.36 -0.35 10.61
N GLY A 181 4.24 -1.21 11.10
CA GLY A 181 4.62 -2.49 10.49
C GLY A 181 3.48 -3.50 10.51
N GLY A 182 2.33 -3.15 9.93
CA GLY A 182 1.39 -4.12 9.43
C GLY A 182 2.02 -4.72 8.20
N ARG A 183 2.27 -6.04 8.24
CA ARG A 183 2.48 -6.85 7.04
C ARG A 183 1.18 -6.75 6.24
N GLN A 184 1.00 -5.66 5.49
CA GLN A 184 0.05 -5.62 4.41
C GLN A 184 0.37 -6.86 3.59
N VAL A 185 -0.65 -7.64 3.27
CA VAL A 185 -0.51 -8.73 2.30
C VAL A 185 -0.10 -8.03 1.00
N GLU A 186 1.19 -7.82 0.83
CA GLU A 186 1.77 -7.23 -0.36
C GLU A 186 1.70 -8.34 -1.39
N ILE A 187 0.51 -8.43 -2.00
CA ILE A 187 0.21 -9.43 -3.00
C ILE A 187 1.24 -9.25 -4.10
N GLU A 188 2.13 -10.23 -4.22
CA GLU A 188 3.33 -10.07 -5.02
C GLU A 188 2.96 -10.05 -6.50
N ARG A 189 3.41 -9.00 -7.18
CA ARG A 189 3.18 -8.81 -8.61
C ARG A 189 4.31 -9.43 -9.46
N HIS A 190 5.43 -9.81 -8.84
CA HIS A 190 6.64 -10.29 -9.51
C HIS A 190 7.22 -11.58 -8.91
N PRO A 191 6.56 -12.74 -9.11
CA PRO A 191 7.02 -14.03 -8.59
C PRO A 191 8.46 -14.39 -8.99
N GLU A 192 8.89 -13.99 -10.20
CA GLU A 192 10.24 -14.24 -10.71
C GLU A 192 11.34 -13.62 -9.85
N ARG A 193 11.09 -12.46 -9.24
CA ARG A 193 12.08 -11.77 -8.40
C ARG A 193 12.26 -12.47 -7.06
N ARG A 194 11.15 -12.91 -6.45
CA ARG A 194 11.18 -13.62 -5.16
C ARG A 194 11.65 -15.06 -5.32
N HIS A 195 11.44 -15.68 -6.49
CA HIS A 195 11.81 -17.08 -6.71
C HIS A 195 13.28 -17.36 -6.40
N LYS A 196 14.21 -16.47 -6.81
CA LYS A 196 15.63 -16.64 -6.52
C LYS A 196 15.95 -16.55 -5.02
N ALA A 197 15.35 -15.59 -4.33
CA ALA A 197 15.55 -15.40 -2.89
C ALA A 197 14.94 -16.56 -2.09
N ALA A 198 13.73 -16.98 -2.46
CA ALA A 198 13.01 -18.06 -1.80
C ALA A 198 13.71 -19.41 -2.03
N LEU A 199 14.21 -19.67 -3.25
CA LEU A 199 15.03 -20.84 -3.55
C LEU A 199 16.32 -20.83 -2.72
N ALA A 200 17.01 -19.69 -2.60
CA ALA A 200 18.22 -19.60 -1.79
C ALA A 200 17.94 -19.90 -0.31
N ALA A 201 16.87 -19.32 0.26
CA ALA A 201 16.46 -19.60 1.63
C ALA A 201 16.10 -21.08 1.86
N TYR A 202 15.47 -21.73 0.88
CA TYR A 202 15.15 -23.16 0.92
C TYR A 202 16.39 -24.03 0.75
N GLU A 203 17.29 -23.69 -0.16
CA GLU A 203 18.55 -24.39 -0.40
C GLU A 203 19.42 -24.39 0.86
N GLU A 204 19.53 -23.28 1.58
CA GLU A 204 20.28 -23.18 2.83
C GLU A 204 19.72 -24.08 3.94
N ARG A 205 18.40 -24.21 4.04
CA ARG A 205 17.74 -25.04 5.06
C ARG A 205 17.78 -26.53 4.74
N GLU A 206 17.54 -26.88 3.48
CA GLU A 206 17.29 -28.25 3.07
C GLU A 206 18.54 -28.96 2.53
N LEU A 207 19.55 -28.25 1.99
CA LEU A 207 20.81 -28.90 1.60
C LEU A 207 21.49 -29.70 2.72
N PRO A 208 21.67 -29.18 3.95
CA PRO A 208 22.32 -29.95 5.00
C PRO A 208 21.51 -31.20 5.37
N ARG A 209 20.17 -31.08 5.41
CA ARG A 209 19.27 -32.22 5.65
C ARG A 209 19.38 -33.28 4.56
N LEU A 210 19.33 -32.87 3.29
CA LEU A 210 19.47 -33.78 2.15
C LEU A 210 20.85 -34.46 2.13
N LYS A 211 21.92 -33.77 2.54
CA LYS A 211 23.27 -34.34 2.67
C LYS A 211 23.37 -35.38 3.78
N GLU A 212 22.66 -35.18 4.88
CA GLU A 212 22.63 -36.12 6.01
C GLU A 212 21.77 -37.35 5.71
N GLU A 213 20.64 -37.17 5.04
CA GLU A 213 19.74 -38.24 4.62
C GLU A 213 20.33 -39.08 3.48
N ASN A 214 20.99 -38.43 2.52
CA ASN A 214 21.53 -39.07 1.32
C ASN A 214 23.06 -38.98 1.28
N LYS A 215 23.71 -39.46 2.36
CA LYS A 215 25.17 -39.59 2.43
C LYS A 215 25.63 -40.55 1.32
N GLY A 216 26.34 -40.01 0.33
CA GLY A 216 26.87 -40.78 -0.82
C GLY A 216 26.42 -40.27 -2.18
N LEU A 217 25.38 -39.41 -2.23
CA LEU A 217 24.93 -38.81 -3.48
C LEU A 217 25.78 -37.57 -3.84
N ARG A 218 26.09 -37.38 -5.13
CA ARG A 218 26.86 -36.22 -5.60
C ARG A 218 26.06 -34.94 -5.36
N LEU A 219 26.74 -33.83 -5.07
CA LEU A 219 26.11 -32.52 -4.86
C LEU A 219 25.13 -32.12 -5.98
N ASN A 220 25.44 -32.45 -7.24
CA ASN A 220 24.54 -32.16 -8.36
C ASN A 220 23.23 -32.97 -8.31
N GLN A 221 23.29 -34.23 -7.86
CA GLN A 221 22.11 -35.09 -7.68
C GLN A 221 21.27 -34.61 -6.49
N LEU A 222 21.92 -34.21 -5.38
CA LEU A 222 21.23 -33.58 -4.25
C LEU A 222 20.51 -32.29 -4.67
N LYS A 223 21.15 -31.45 -5.50
CA LYS A 223 20.50 -30.26 -6.07
C LYS A 223 19.31 -30.59 -6.96
N GLN A 224 19.33 -31.70 -7.70
CA GLN A 224 18.17 -32.14 -8.48
C GLN A 224 17.01 -32.61 -7.59
N ILE A 225 17.29 -33.34 -6.51
CA ILE A 225 16.26 -33.75 -5.53
C ILE A 225 15.69 -32.50 -4.84
N LEU A 226 16.56 -31.60 -4.39
CA LEU A 226 16.19 -30.32 -3.80
C LEU A 226 15.27 -29.53 -4.73
N TRP A 227 15.63 -29.41 -6.01
CA TRP A 227 14.83 -28.70 -7.01
C TRP A 227 13.45 -29.34 -7.21
N LYS A 228 13.36 -30.67 -7.27
CA LYS A 228 12.08 -31.37 -7.36
C LYS A 228 11.20 -31.14 -6.13
N ASN A 229 11.80 -31.15 -4.94
CA ASN A 229 11.08 -30.86 -3.69
C ASN A 229 10.65 -29.39 -3.65
N TRP A 230 11.50 -28.48 -4.12
CA TRP A 230 11.20 -27.05 -4.23
C TRP A 230 10.01 -26.77 -5.14
N GLN A 231 9.95 -27.39 -6.33
CA GLN A 231 8.85 -27.20 -7.27
C GLN A 231 7.48 -27.52 -6.65
N LYS A 232 7.42 -28.47 -5.70
CA LYS A 232 6.18 -28.87 -5.00
C LYS A 232 5.95 -28.12 -3.68
N SER A 233 6.95 -27.38 -3.20
CA SER A 233 6.88 -26.71 -1.91
C SER A 233 5.89 -25.54 -1.94
N PRO A 234 5.14 -25.28 -0.86
CA PRO A 234 4.29 -24.08 -0.74
C PRO A 234 5.10 -22.77 -0.64
N GLU A 235 6.40 -22.87 -0.32
CA GLU A 235 7.33 -21.74 -0.27
C GLU A 235 7.75 -21.24 -1.66
N ASN A 236 7.52 -22.04 -2.71
CA ASN A 236 7.75 -21.60 -4.07
C ASN A 236 6.75 -20.51 -4.42
N PRO A 237 7.18 -19.26 -4.70
CA PRO A 237 6.25 -18.18 -4.99
C PRO A 237 5.34 -18.57 -6.13
N PHE A 238 5.80 -19.29 -7.17
CA PHE A 238 4.94 -19.71 -8.28
C PHE A 238 3.73 -20.56 -7.90
N ASN A 239 3.76 -21.25 -6.76
CA ASN A 239 2.62 -22.04 -6.25
C ASN A 239 1.62 -21.19 -5.43
N GLN A 240 1.96 -19.94 -5.13
CA GLN A 240 1.11 -18.96 -4.45
C GLN A 240 0.23 -18.21 -5.46
N ALA A 241 -0.85 -17.58 -4.98
CA ALA A 241 -1.69 -16.75 -5.84
C ALA A 241 -0.95 -15.47 -6.25
N HIS A 242 -0.86 -15.19 -7.56
CA HIS A 242 -0.24 -13.99 -8.12
C HIS A 242 -1.28 -13.07 -8.74
N LEU A 243 -0.99 -11.77 -8.73
CA LEU A 243 -1.73 -10.79 -9.51
C LEU A 243 -0.95 -10.44 -10.77
N ALA A 244 -1.65 -10.33 -11.90
CA ALA A 244 -1.08 -9.80 -13.12
C ALA A 244 -0.61 -8.34 -12.92
N TYR A 245 0.46 -7.94 -13.60
CA TYR A 245 1.05 -6.61 -13.45
C TYR A 245 0.05 -5.48 -13.77
N ASN A 246 -0.83 -5.71 -14.76
CA ASN A 246 -1.88 -4.81 -15.21
C ASN A 246 -3.26 -5.10 -14.59
N ALA A 247 -3.33 -5.89 -13.51
CA ALA A 247 -4.59 -6.26 -12.88
C ALA A 247 -5.36 -5.01 -12.42
N SER A 248 -6.65 -4.97 -12.77
CA SER A 248 -7.56 -3.90 -12.36
C SER A 248 -7.81 -3.97 -10.84
N GLN A 249 -8.21 -2.85 -10.22
CA GLN A 249 -8.55 -2.85 -8.79
C GLN A 249 -9.68 -3.86 -8.47
N GLY A 250 -10.58 -4.10 -9.42
CA GLY A 250 -11.62 -5.13 -9.31
C GLY A 250 -11.05 -6.56 -9.27
N GLU A 251 -10.04 -6.87 -10.09
CA GLU A 251 -9.36 -8.18 -10.05
C GLU A 251 -8.58 -8.40 -8.76
N VAL A 252 -7.95 -7.36 -8.22
CA VAL A 252 -7.28 -7.41 -6.91
C VAL A 252 -8.30 -7.70 -5.80
N ALA A 253 -9.45 -7.00 -5.83
CA ALA A 253 -10.54 -7.24 -4.88
C ALA A 253 -11.14 -8.64 -5.02
N ALA A 254 -11.34 -9.13 -6.26
CA ALA A 254 -11.85 -10.46 -6.53
C ALA A 254 -10.92 -11.57 -6.02
N LEU A 255 -9.61 -11.45 -6.24
CA LEU A 255 -8.65 -12.41 -5.70
C LEU A 255 -8.62 -12.37 -4.17
N ALA A 256 -8.63 -11.17 -3.57
CA ALA A 256 -8.69 -11.02 -2.12
C ALA A 256 -9.96 -11.65 -1.53
N HIS A 257 -11.11 -11.46 -2.19
CA HIS A 257 -12.37 -12.08 -1.83
C HIS A 257 -12.34 -13.60 -1.97
N ASP A 258 -11.75 -14.15 -3.04
CA ASP A 258 -11.57 -15.60 -3.24
C ASP A 258 -10.69 -16.23 -2.14
N GLN A 259 -9.58 -15.57 -1.79
CA GLN A 259 -8.74 -16.02 -0.67
C GLN A 259 -9.50 -15.95 0.67
N ARG A 260 -10.26 -14.87 0.90
CA ARG A 260 -11.08 -14.68 2.10
C ARG A 260 -12.16 -15.76 2.20
N SER A 261 -12.90 -16.04 1.13
CA SER A 261 -13.96 -17.06 1.12
C SER A 261 -13.41 -18.48 1.33
N ARG A 262 -12.21 -18.78 0.79
CA ARG A 262 -11.50 -20.03 1.06
C ARG A 262 -11.08 -20.17 2.51
N LEU A 263 -10.63 -19.09 3.16
CA LEU A 263 -10.32 -19.11 4.59
C LEU A 263 -11.59 -19.24 5.42
N GLU A 264 -12.63 -18.46 5.11
CA GLU A 264 -13.92 -18.52 5.80
C GLU A 264 -14.53 -19.92 5.73
N SER A 265 -14.57 -20.56 4.56
CA SER A 265 -15.06 -21.94 4.42
C SER A 265 -14.25 -22.95 5.25
N ARG A 266 -12.95 -22.74 5.42
CA ARG A 266 -12.09 -23.59 6.28
C ARG A 266 -12.39 -23.41 7.77
N LEU A 267 -12.79 -22.20 8.17
CA LEU A 267 -12.97 -21.79 9.57
C LEU A 267 -14.43 -21.83 10.05
N ARG A 268 -15.38 -21.87 9.10
CA ARG A 268 -16.81 -21.90 9.37
C ARG A 268 -17.19 -23.21 10.06
N THR A 269 -17.95 -23.08 11.13
CA THR A 269 -18.63 -24.20 11.77
C THR A 269 -20.12 -24.14 11.43
N ASP A 270 -20.65 -25.24 10.92
CA ASP A 270 -22.08 -25.43 10.68
C ASP A 270 -22.89 -25.39 12.00
#